data_AF-A0A1E5UKX1-F1
#
_entry.id   AF-A0A1E5UKX1-F1
#
_cell.length_a   1.000
_cell.length_b   1.000
_cell.length_c   1.000
_cell.angle_alpha   90.00
_cell.angle_beta   90.00
_cell.angle_gamma   90.00
#
_symmetry.space_group_name_H-M   'P 1'
#
loop_
_entity.id
_entity.type
_entity.pdbx_description
1 polymer ?
#
loop_
_entity_poly.entity_id
_entity_poly.type
_entity_poly.pdbx_seq_one_letter_code
_entity_poly.pdbx_strand_id
1 'polypeptide(L)'
;MVVVGVVVDAAIGWLVQGILGSLFTAPMEAWARDVGLAEDVENLESEMRIVEMVLAAVEGRRIDNKPLTRSLDDLKELLCDAEDVMDELD
;
A
#
# COMPACT_ATOMS: atom_id res chain seq x y z
N MET A 1 -7.34 -5.58 13.87
CA MET A 1 -6.58 -5.86 12.63
C MET A 1 -6.76 -4.78 11.55
N VAL A 2 -7.99 -4.33 11.25
CA VAL A 2 -8.29 -3.32 10.21
C VAL A 2 -7.61 -1.97 10.44
N VAL A 3 -7.51 -1.51 11.69
CA VAL A 3 -6.89 -0.20 12.03
C VAL A 3 -5.39 -0.15 11.70
N VAL A 4 -4.69 -1.28 11.82
CA VAL A 4 -3.24 -1.34 11.54
C VAL A 4 -2.98 -1.21 10.04
N GLY A 5 -3.80 -1.83 9.18
CA GLY A 5 -3.69 -1.71 7.73
C GLY A 5 -3.86 -0.27 7.24
N VAL A 6 -4.91 0.41 7.72
CA VAL A 6 -5.20 1.82 7.35
C VAL A 6 -4.09 2.77 7.78
N VAL A 7 -3.48 2.56 8.95
CA VAL A 7 -2.37 3.39 9.44
C VAL A 7 -1.11 3.16 8.61
N VAL A 8 -0.84 1.92 8.19
CA VAL A 8 0.29 1.58 7.32
C VAL A 8 0.11 2.20 5.93
N ASP A 9 -1.08 2.11 5.34
CA ASP A 9 -1.38 2.69 4.03
C ASP A 9 -1.22 4.22 4.04
N ALA A 10 -1.69 4.89 5.10
CA ALA A 10 -1.55 6.33 5.26
C ALA A 10 -0.08 6.76 5.44
N ALA A 11 0.72 5.99 6.18
CA ALA A 11 2.15 6.25 6.35
C ALA A 11 2.92 6.06 5.02
N ILE A 12 2.59 5.03 4.24
CA ILE A 12 3.19 4.81 2.92
C ILE A 12 2.78 5.93 1.96
N GLY A 13 1.50 6.34 1.95
CA GLY A 13 1.02 7.46 1.14
C GLY A 13 1.73 8.77 1.45
N TRP A 14 1.92 9.09 2.73
CA TRP A 14 2.69 10.28 3.13
C TRP A 14 4.13 10.23 2.62
N LEU A 15 4.80 9.08 2.73
CA LEU A 15 6.18 8.93 2.25
C LEU A 15 6.29 9.06 0.73
N VAL A 16 5.38 8.44 -0.02
CA VAL A 16 5.33 8.52 -1.49
C VAL A 16 5.14 9.96 -1.94
N GLN A 17 4.20 10.70 -1.34
CA GLN A 17 3.99 12.12 -1.67
C GLN A 17 5.18 12.99 -1.29
N GLY A 18 5.83 12.72 -0.15
CA GLY A 18 7.04 13.43 0.27
C GLY A 18 8.21 13.20 -0.69
N ILE A 19 8.40 11.97 -1.16
CA ILE A 19 9.43 11.62 -2.15
C ILE A 19 9.11 12.29 -3.49
N LEU A 20 7.88 12.16 -3.98
CA LEU A 20 7.47 12.73 -5.26
C LEU A 20 7.61 14.26 -5.28
N GLY A 21 7.23 14.92 -4.19
CA GLY A 21 7.28 16.39 -4.07
C GLY A 21 8.68 16.97 -3.85
N SER A 22 9.67 16.17 -3.45
CA SER A 22 11.01 16.67 -3.10
C SER A 22 12.12 16.21 -4.05
N LEU A 23 12.05 14.98 -4.57
CA LEU A 23 13.12 14.40 -5.39
C LEU A 23 12.98 14.70 -6.88
N PHE A 24 11.77 14.84 -7.42
CA PHE A 24 11.55 15.06 -8.86
C PHE A 24 11.30 16.54 -9.13
N THR A 25 12.21 17.37 -8.61
CA THR A 25 12.23 18.79 -8.89
C THR A 25 13.29 19.07 -9.96
N ALA A 26 13.06 20.07 -10.81
CA ALA A 26 14.00 20.42 -11.87
C ALA A 26 15.46 20.60 -11.40
N PRO A 27 15.75 21.20 -10.22
CA PRO A 27 17.11 21.25 -9.68
C PRO A 27 17.69 19.88 -9.34
N MET A 28 16.88 18.97 -8.78
CA MET A 28 17.34 17.63 -8.42
C MET A 28 17.54 16.76 -9.67
N GLU A 29 16.69 16.88 -10.69
CA GLU A 29 16.87 16.23 -11.99
C GLU A 29 18.13 16.70 -12.72
N ALA A 30 18.42 18.00 -12.65
CA ALA A 30 19.67 18.55 -13.18
C ALA A 30 20.88 17.99 -12.46
N TRP A 31 20.86 18.00 -11.12
CA TRP A 31 21.93 17.40 -10.31
C TRP A 31 22.11 15.91 -10.58
N ALA A 32 21.03 15.13 -10.67
CA ALA A 32 21.08 13.70 -10.94
C ALA A 32 21.73 13.39 -12.29
N ARG A 33 21.47 14.22 -13.31
CA ARG A 33 22.13 14.12 -14.61
C ARG A 33 23.64 14.40 -14.51
N ASP A 34 24.03 15.40 -13.73
CA ASP A 34 25.43 15.78 -13.55
C ASP A 34 26.26 14.68 -12.85
N VAL A 35 25.65 13.92 -11.94
CA VAL A 35 26.30 12.82 -11.22
C VAL A 35 26.06 11.44 -11.85
N GLY A 36 25.37 11.37 -13.00
CA GLY A 36 25.14 10.12 -13.73
C GLY A 36 24.05 9.21 -13.17
N LEU A 37 23.14 9.74 -12.36
CA LEU A 37 22.01 9.04 -11.73
C LEU A 37 20.65 9.31 -12.41
N ALA A 38 20.65 9.85 -13.63
CA ALA A 38 19.41 10.26 -14.29
C ALA A 38 18.42 9.09 -14.48
N GLU A 39 18.90 7.94 -14.94
CA GLU A 39 18.08 6.75 -15.15
C GLU A 39 17.56 6.17 -13.83
N ASP A 40 18.40 6.15 -12.78
CA ASP A 40 18.00 5.67 -11.45
C ASP A 40 16.89 6.54 -10.85
N VAL A 41 16.96 7.87 -11.04
CA VAL A 41 15.93 8.80 -10.59
C VAL A 41 14.64 8.62 -11.40
N GLU A 42 14.72 8.45 -12.72
CA GLU A 42 13.54 8.20 -13.56
C GLU A 42 12.83 6.88 -13.22
N ASN A 43 13.61 5.83 -12.93
CA ASN A 43 13.08 4.54 -12.47
C ASN A 43 12.42 4.70 -11.09
N LEU A 44 13.04 5.42 -10.16
CA LEU A 44 12.47 5.68 -8.84
C LEU A 44 11.15 6.45 -8.93
N GLU A 45 11.04 7.43 -9.84
CA GLU A 45 9.78 8.15 -10.07
C GLU A 45 8.68 7.21 -10.55
N SER A 46 9.01 6.35 -11.52
CA SER A 46 8.08 5.38 -12.09
C SER A 46 7.55 4.41 -11.03
N GLU A 47 8.44 3.86 -10.20
CA GLU A 47 8.07 2.99 -9.07
C GLU A 47 7.19 3.73 -8.05
N MET A 48 7.53 4.96 -7.69
CA MET A 48 6.72 5.74 -6.74
C MET A 48 5.32 6.06 -7.28
N ARG A 49 5.18 6.34 -8.59
CA ARG A 49 3.87 6.52 -9.24
C ARG A 49 3.06 5.22 -9.28
N ILE A 50 3.71 4.06 -9.41
CA ILE A 50 3.04 2.75 -9.29
C ILE A 50 2.50 2.56 -7.86
N VAL A 51 3.29 2.86 -6.84
CA VAL A 51 2.85 2.78 -5.44
C VAL A 51 1.70 3.75 -5.17
N GLU A 52 1.77 4.99 -5.66
CA GLU A 52 0.67 5.96 -5.57
C GLU A 52 -0.62 5.43 -6.22
N MET A 53 -0.52 4.81 -7.40
CA MET A 53 -1.66 4.20 -8.10
C MET A 53 -2.25 3.03 -7.30
N VAL A 54 -1.41 2.17 -6.71
CA VAL A 54 -1.86 1.06 -5.87
C VAL A 54 -2.57 1.57 -4.62
N LEU A 55 -2.02 2.59 -3.95
CA LEU A 55 -2.64 3.21 -2.77
C LEU A 55 -3.98 3.88 -3.13
N ALA A 56 -4.05 4.63 -4.24
CA ALA A 56 -5.30 5.21 -4.72
C ALA A 56 -6.33 4.13 -5.09
N ALA A 57 -5.85 2.98 -5.59
CA ALA A 57 -6.66 1.80 -5.83
C ALA A 57 -6.90 0.96 -4.56
N VAL A 58 -6.42 1.33 -3.38
CA VAL A 58 -6.80 0.72 -2.09
C VAL A 58 -7.76 1.66 -1.36
N GLU A 59 -7.48 2.97 -1.42
CA GLU A 59 -8.28 4.03 -0.82
C GLU A 59 -9.56 4.33 -1.61
N GLY A 60 -9.51 4.25 -2.95
CA GLY A 60 -10.68 4.28 -3.83
C GLY A 60 -11.51 3.00 -3.79
N ARG A 61 -11.04 1.97 -3.07
CA ARG A 61 -11.68 0.67 -2.89
C ARG A 61 -12.34 0.56 -1.52
N ARG A 62 -13.42 1.30 -1.36
CA ARG A 62 -14.68 0.66 -0.96
C ARG A 62 -15.17 -0.19 -2.15
N ILE A 63 -14.40 -1.19 -2.64
CA ILE A 63 -14.98 -2.12 -3.61
C ILE A 63 -15.93 -2.98 -2.82
N ASP A 64 -17.18 -2.89 -3.20
CA ASP A 64 -18.16 -3.93 -2.97
C ASP A 64 -17.74 -5.18 -3.81
N ASN A 65 -16.58 -5.77 -3.47
CA ASN A 65 -16.05 -6.95 -4.12
C ASN A 65 -16.74 -8.12 -3.45
N LYS A 66 -18.03 -8.29 -3.75
CA LYS A 66 -18.88 -9.33 -3.17
C LYS A 66 -18.23 -10.72 -3.15
N PRO A 67 -17.48 -11.15 -4.19
CA PRO A 67 -16.69 -12.37 -4.12
C PRO A 67 -15.65 -12.37 -2.99
N LEU A 68 -14.82 -11.34 -2.89
CA LEU A 68 -13.78 -11.24 -1.86
C LEU A 68 -14.38 -11.06 -0.46
N THR A 69 -15.44 -10.26 -0.32
CA THR A 69 -16.16 -10.09 0.95
C THR A 69 -16.75 -11.41 1.43
N ARG A 70 -17.35 -12.21 0.53
CA ARG A 70 -17.80 -13.57 0.86
C ARG A 70 -16.64 -14.46 1.31
N SER A 71 -15.55 -14.50 0.55
CA SER A 71 -14.39 -15.31 0.95
C SER A 71 -13.79 -14.88 2.30
N LEU A 72 -13.86 -13.61 2.66
CA LEU A 72 -13.42 -13.12 3.97
C LEU A 72 -14.42 -13.41 5.09
N ASP A 73 -15.72 -13.38 4.83
CA ASP A 73 -16.73 -13.80 5.81
C ASP A 73 -16.68 -15.31 6.05
N ASP A 74 -16.51 -16.12 5.01
CA ASP A 74 -16.35 -17.58 5.12
C ASP A 74 -15.10 -17.93 5.94
N LEU A 75 -13.98 -17.21 5.72
CA LEU A 75 -12.75 -17.40 6.48
C LEU A 75 -12.91 -16.97 7.95
N LYS A 76 -13.68 -15.92 8.22
CA LYS A 76 -13.96 -15.43 9.57
C LYS A 76 -14.81 -16.45 10.34
N GLU A 77 -15.84 -17.02 9.70
CA GLU A 77 -16.66 -18.09 10.30
C GLU A 77 -15.80 -19.30 10.65
N LEU A 78 -14.92 -19.73 9.74
CA LEU A 78 -14.02 -20.85 9.99
C LEU A 78 -13.03 -20.62 11.15
N LEU A 79 -12.58 -19.37 11.33
CA LEU A 79 -11.70 -19.00 12.44
C LEU A 79 -12.45 -18.96 13.77
N CYS A 80 -13.71 -18.52 13.78
CA CYS A 80 -14.55 -18.58 14.97
C CYS A 80 -14.86 -20.03 15.36
N ASP A 81 -15.19 -20.89 14.40
CA ASP A 81 -15.39 -22.32 14.65
C ASP A 81 -14.12 -22.98 15.22
N ALA A 82 -12.94 -22.57 14.74
CA ALA A 82 -11.68 -23.06 15.26
C ALA A 82 -11.38 -22.55 16.68
N GLU A 83 -11.77 -21.32 17.00
CA GLU A 83 -11.65 -20.73 18.34
C GLU A 83 -12.58 -21.44 19.34
N ASP A 84 -13.82 -21.73 18.94
CA ASP A 84 -14.77 -22.51 19.74
C ASP A 84 -14.24 -23.94 20.03
N VAL A 85 -13.65 -24.60 19.03
CA VAL A 85 -13.02 -25.92 19.20
C VAL A 85 -11.76 -25.86 20.07
N MET A 86 -11.01 -24.76 20.01
CA MET A 86 -9.85 -24.54 20.88
C MET A 86 -10.25 -24.27 22.33
N ASP A 87 -11.36 -23.57 22.57
CA ASP A 87 -11.88 -23.29 23.91
C ASP A 87 -12.53 -24.53 24.57
N GLU A 88 -12.95 -25.51 23.77
CA GLU A 88 -13.38 -26.84 24.25
C GLU A 88 -12.22 -27.80 24.54
N LEU A 89 -10.99 -27.43 24.15
CA LEU A 89 -9.78 -28.19 24.39
C LEU A 89 -9.00 -27.61 25.58
N ASP A 90 -9.39 -28.02 26.79
CA ASP A 90 -8.70 -27.75 28.07
C ASP A 90 -7.25 -28.30 28.10
#